data_AF-K0Z8D2-F1
#
_entry.id   AF-K0Z8D2-F1
#
_cell.length_a   1.000
_cell.length_b   1.000
_cell.length_c   1.000
_cell.angle_alpha   90.00
_cell.angle_beta   90.00
_cell.angle_gamma   90.00
#
_symmetry.space_group_name_H-M   'P 1'
#
loop_
_entity.id
_entity.type
_entity.pdbx_description
1 polymer ?
#
loop_
_entity_poly.entity_id
_entity_poly.type
_entity_poly.pdbx_seq_one_letter_code
_entity_poly.pdbx_strand_id
1 'polypeptide(L)'
;MLKFYQEIDEVQFMGVRIENNLFYVESKGLSLIIENRDGFLLLKHLGKTIKNYRGANSVYERDHAFSGNPIATNRTFSLDTQRQIFGQHGLGDFRKPTLQ
;
A
#
# COMPACT_ATOMS: atom_id res chain seq x y z
N MET A 1 -20.39 -22.20 30.01
CA MET A 1 -18.92 -22.23 30.19
C MET A 1 -18.19 -22.21 28.85
N LEU A 2 -18.57 -23.01 27.84
CA LEU A 2 -17.96 -22.94 26.49
C LEU A 2 -18.16 -21.59 25.77
N LYS A 3 -19.33 -20.95 25.93
CA LYS A 3 -19.63 -19.63 25.32
C LYS A 3 -18.77 -18.47 25.84
N PHE A 4 -18.26 -18.58 27.07
CA PHE A 4 -17.41 -17.54 27.67
C PHE A 4 -15.97 -17.59 27.14
N TYR A 5 -15.50 -18.73 26.65
CA TYR A 5 -14.16 -18.84 26.05
C TYR A 5 -14.12 -18.29 24.62
N GLN A 6 -15.20 -18.44 23.84
CA GLN A 6 -15.28 -17.86 22.48
C GLN A 6 -15.26 -16.32 22.47
N GLU A 7 -15.73 -15.67 23.53
CA GLU A 7 -15.69 -14.20 23.63
C GLU A 7 -14.27 -13.64 23.85
N ILE A 8 -13.33 -14.46 24.31
CA ILE A 8 -11.95 -14.03 24.60
C ILE A 8 -11.06 -14.12 23.33
N ASP A 9 -11.50 -14.82 22.28
CA ASP A 9 -10.71 -15.09 21.07
C ASP A 9 -10.82 -14.05 19.93
N GLU A 10 -11.64 -12.99 20.05
CA GLU A 10 -11.82 -12.02 18.94
C GLU A 10 -11.56 -10.55 19.32
N VAL A 11 -10.60 -10.28 20.20
CA VAL A 11 -10.01 -8.93 20.21
C VAL A 11 -9.13 -8.81 18.98
N GLN A 12 -9.72 -8.37 17.87
CA GLN A 12 -8.98 -8.05 16.66
C GLN A 12 -7.85 -7.08 17.03
N PHE A 13 -6.60 -7.52 16.85
CA PHE A 13 -5.44 -6.66 17.06
C PHE A 13 -5.57 -5.38 16.22
N MET A 14 -5.42 -4.24 16.90
CA MET A 14 -5.39 -2.89 16.35
C MET A 14 -4.05 -2.27 16.74
N GLY A 15 -3.45 -1.52 15.83
CA GLY A 15 -2.12 -0.95 16.01
C GLY A 15 -1.36 -0.86 14.69
N VAL A 16 -0.04 -0.74 14.79
CA VAL A 16 0.85 -0.72 13.63
C VAL A 16 1.69 -1.99 13.62
N ARG A 17 1.78 -2.65 12.46
CA ARG A 17 2.68 -3.79 12.24
C ARG A 17 3.60 -3.50 11.06
N ILE A 18 4.82 -3.99 11.17
CA ILE A 18 5.81 -3.95 10.09
C ILE A 18 6.21 -5.40 9.81
N GLU A 19 5.96 -5.85 8.59
CA GLU A 19 6.25 -7.22 8.16
C GLU A 19 6.95 -7.17 6.81
N ASN A 20 8.25 -7.51 6.80
CA ASN A 20 9.11 -7.36 5.63
C ASN A 20 9.07 -5.91 5.11
N ASN A 21 8.58 -5.72 3.88
CA ASN A 21 8.42 -4.42 3.24
C ASN A 21 6.99 -3.85 3.34
N LEU A 22 6.09 -4.50 4.10
CA LEU A 22 4.72 -4.05 4.30
C LEU A 22 4.55 -3.38 5.66
N PHE A 23 3.86 -2.25 5.65
CA PHE A 23 3.40 -1.53 6.84
C PHE A 23 1.89 -1.62 6.91
N TYR A 24 1.38 -2.13 8.03
CA TYR A 24 -0.04 -2.23 8.31
C TYR A 24 -0.39 -1.21 9.39
N VAL A 25 -1.31 -0.29 9.08
CA VAL A 25 -1.92 0.62 10.06
C VAL A 25 -3.37 0.15 10.25
N GLU A 26 -3.66 -0.44 11.41
CA GLU A 26 -4.90 -1.16 11.67
C GLU A 26 -5.72 -0.49 12.77
N SER A 27 -6.82 0.13 12.37
CA SER A 27 -7.86 0.63 13.27
C SER A 27 -9.00 -0.39 13.37
N LYS A 28 -10.01 -0.11 14.21
CA LYS A 28 -11.18 -0.98 14.36
C LYS A 28 -11.92 -1.13 13.01
N GLY A 29 -11.82 -2.32 12.41
CA GLY A 29 -12.47 -2.64 11.14
C GLY A 29 -11.83 -2.02 9.88
N LEU A 30 -10.73 -1.29 9.99
CA LEU A 30 -10.07 -0.56 8.90
C LEU A 30 -8.56 -0.84 8.88
N SER A 31 -8.00 -1.09 7.69
CA SER A 31 -6.56 -1.17 7.47
C SER A 31 -6.13 -0.27 6.33
N LEU A 32 -5.03 0.45 6.56
CA LEU A 32 -4.17 1.03 5.52
C LEU A 32 -2.93 0.13 5.39
N ILE A 33 -2.64 -0.32 4.18
CA ILE A 33 -1.47 -1.16 3.88
C ILE A 33 -0.60 -0.43 2.88
N ILE A 34 0.65 -0.20 3.28
CA ILE A 34 1.67 0.48 2.49
C ILE A 34 2.80 -0.51 2.24
N GLU A 35 3.36 -0.49 1.04
CA GLU A 35 4.55 -1.24 0.68
C GLU A 35 5.72 -0.28 0.45
N ASN A 36 6.88 -0.58 1.05
CA ASN A 36 8.14 -0.02 0.59
C ASN A 36 8.63 -0.83 -0.61
N ARG A 37 8.79 -0.16 -1.75
CA ARG A 37 9.44 -0.72 -2.93
C ARG A 37 10.60 0.18 -3.32
N ASP A 38 11.81 -0.24 -2.96
CA ASP A 38 13.07 0.45 -3.28
C ASP A 38 13.07 1.94 -2.89
N GLY A 39 12.43 2.28 -1.76
CA GLY A 39 12.31 3.66 -1.25
C GLY A 39 11.02 4.38 -1.65
N PHE A 40 10.24 3.84 -2.59
CA PHE A 40 8.92 4.37 -2.95
C PHE A 40 7.82 3.77 -2.06
N LEU A 41 6.93 4.60 -1.52
CA LEU A 41 5.81 4.17 -0.68
C LEU A 41 4.55 3.98 -1.51
N LEU A 42 4.15 2.72 -1.70
CA LEU A 42 3.01 2.33 -2.52
C LEU A 42 1.78 2.04 -1.66
N LEU A 43 0.65 2.65 -2.02
CA LEU A 43 -0.64 2.34 -1.42
C LEU A 43 -1.15 1.00 -1.96
N LYS A 44 -1.21 -0.02 -1.10
CA LYS A 44 -1.66 -1.36 -1.46
C LYS A 44 -3.14 -1.58 -1.18
N HIS A 45 -3.61 -1.10 -0.04
CA HIS A 45 -5.00 -1.23 0.37
C HIS A 45 -5.39 -0.14 1.35
N LEU A 46 -6.62 0.36 1.24
CA LEU A 46 -7.28 1.18 2.25
C LEU A 46 -8.74 0.74 2.30
N GLY A 47 -9.15 0.12 3.41
CA GLY A 47 -10.51 -0.42 3.54
C GLY A 47 -10.63 -1.42 4.68
N LYS A 48 -11.57 -2.37 4.57
CA LYS A 48 -11.78 -3.41 5.60
C LYS A 48 -10.47 -4.13 5.96
N THR A 49 -10.36 -4.57 7.20
CA THR A 49 -9.14 -5.17 7.75
C THR A 49 -8.67 -6.38 6.94
N ILE A 50 -7.37 -6.42 6.61
CA ILE A 50 -6.69 -7.56 5.98
C ILE A 50 -5.43 -7.88 6.79
N LYS A 51 -5.32 -9.10 7.33
CA LYS A 51 -4.17 -9.53 8.16
C LYS A 51 -2.97 -9.98 7.33
N ASN A 52 -3.22 -10.87 6.36
CA ASN A 52 -2.19 -11.51 5.54
C ASN A 52 -2.30 -11.06 4.09
N TYR A 53 -1.94 -9.80 3.83
CA TYR A 53 -2.07 -9.24 2.49
C TYR A 53 -1.11 -9.91 1.49
N ARG A 54 -1.63 -10.37 0.35
CA ARG A 54 -0.88 -11.10 -0.68
C ARG A 54 -0.82 -10.39 -2.04
N GLY A 55 -1.25 -9.15 -2.13
CA GLY A 55 -1.08 -8.39 -3.37
C GLY A 55 -2.13 -8.60 -4.46
N ALA A 56 -3.28 -9.22 -4.16
CA ALA A 56 -4.30 -9.57 -5.18
C ALA A 56 -4.82 -8.37 -6.00
N ASN A 57 -4.77 -7.16 -5.44
CA ASN A 57 -5.19 -5.90 -6.09
C ASN A 57 -3.99 -4.99 -6.43
N SER A 58 -2.77 -5.53 -6.48
CA SER A 58 -1.59 -4.78 -6.89
C SER A 58 -1.79 -4.22 -8.30
N VAL A 59 -1.21 -3.04 -8.55
CA VAL A 59 -1.16 -2.47 -9.90
C VAL A 59 -0.39 -3.46 -10.79
N TYR A 60 -0.98 -3.80 -11.93
CA TYR A 60 -0.29 -4.59 -12.94
C TYR A 60 0.63 -3.66 -13.74
N GLU A 61 1.93 -3.87 -13.64
CA GLU A 61 2.93 -2.99 -14.24
C GLU A 61 3.02 -3.22 -15.75
N ARG A 62 2.95 -2.12 -16.51
CA ARG A 62 3.03 -2.10 -17.97
C ARG A 62 3.84 -0.90 -18.41
N ASP A 63 4.43 -1.00 -19.59
CA ASP A 63 4.94 0.17 -20.29
C ASP A 63 3.74 1.03 -20.72
N HIS A 64 3.49 2.11 -19.96
CA HIS A 64 2.45 3.08 -20.23
C HIS A 64 3.07 4.25 -20.99
N ALA A 65 2.58 4.50 -22.22
CA ALA A 65 3.12 5.56 -23.06
C ALA A 65 3.12 6.91 -22.32
N PHE A 66 4.25 7.61 -22.39
CA PHE A 66 4.51 8.91 -21.73
C PHE A 66 4.58 8.90 -20.19
N SER A 67 4.35 7.77 -19.52
CA SER A 67 4.57 7.64 -18.09
C SER A 67 6.04 7.31 -17.81
N GLY A 68 6.83 8.33 -17.49
CA GLY A 68 8.28 8.20 -17.29
C GLY A 68 8.68 7.32 -16.10
N ASN A 69 9.91 6.82 -16.11
CA ASN A 69 10.43 5.83 -15.17
C ASN A 69 11.72 6.30 -14.46
N PRO A 70 11.90 6.00 -13.16
CA PRO A 70 13.09 6.41 -12.41
C PRO A 70 14.36 5.61 -12.77
N ILE A 71 14.22 4.42 -13.34
CA ILE A 71 15.34 3.53 -13.71
C ILE A 71 15.31 3.32 -15.22
N ALA A 72 16.36 3.74 -15.94
CA ALA A 72 16.39 3.77 -17.40
C ALA A 72 16.00 2.44 -18.10
N THR A 73 16.33 1.30 -17.50
CA THR A 73 16.10 -0.04 -18.07
C THR A 73 14.76 -0.68 -17.67
N ASN A 74 14.00 -0.07 -16.74
CA ASN A 74 12.69 -0.57 -16.32
C ASN A 74 11.60 0.43 -16.68
N ARG A 75 10.91 0.20 -17.79
CA ARG A 75 9.83 1.07 -18.30
C ARG A 75 8.45 0.74 -17.71
N THR A 76 8.30 -0.40 -17.02
CA THR A 76 7.00 -0.80 -16.49
C THR A 76 6.70 -0.20 -15.12
N PHE A 77 7.72 0.28 -14.41
CA PHE A 77 7.56 1.00 -13.15
C PHE A 77 7.57 2.51 -13.37
N SER A 78 6.43 3.16 -13.12
CA SER A 78 6.28 4.61 -13.22
C SER A 78 5.41 5.15 -12.08
N LEU A 79 5.86 6.24 -11.44
CA LEU A 79 5.10 6.90 -10.38
C LEU A 79 3.77 7.47 -10.87
N ASP A 80 3.67 7.79 -12.17
CA ASP A 80 2.44 8.22 -12.82
C ASP A 80 1.28 7.20 -12.71
N THR A 81 1.64 5.91 -12.63
CA THR A 81 0.68 4.80 -12.62
C THR A 81 0.57 4.09 -11.27
N GLN A 82 1.60 4.19 -10.43
CA GLN A 82 1.57 3.63 -9.08
C GLN A 82 0.57 4.38 -8.20
N ARG A 83 -0.05 3.65 -7.26
CA ARG A 83 -0.89 4.25 -6.20
C ARG A 83 0.01 4.67 -5.05
N GLN A 84 -0.09 5.93 -4.61
CA GLN A 84 0.78 6.51 -3.60
C GLN A 84 -0.04 7.09 -2.44
N ILE A 85 0.64 7.38 -1.32
CA ILE A 85 0.04 8.04 -0.14
C ILE A 85 0.37 9.54 -0.07
N PHE A 86 1.32 10.01 -0.87
CA PHE A 86 1.63 11.42 -1.11
C PHE A 86 2.13 11.56 -2.55
N GLY A 87 1.82 12.68 -3.21
CA GLY A 87 2.22 12.96 -4.59
C GLY A 87 3.27 14.08 -4.64
N GLN A 88 4.27 13.92 -5.51
CA GLN A 88 5.29 14.93 -5.81
C GLN A 88 5.35 15.19 -7.31
N HIS A 89 5.60 16.44 -7.68
CA HIS A 89 5.88 16.79 -9.07
C HIS A 89 7.38 16.71 -9.37
N GLY A 90 7.75 16.43 -10.63
CA GLY A 90 9.16 16.38 -11.09
C GLY A 90 9.80 14.99 -11.11
N LEU A 91 9.11 13.95 -10.61
CA LEU A 91 9.60 12.56 -10.59
C LEU A 91 8.86 11.63 -11.56
N GLY A 92 8.06 12.20 -12.49
CA GLY A 92 7.29 11.47 -13.50
C GLY A 92 5.81 11.26 -13.16
N ASP A 93 5.35 11.57 -11.95
CA ASP A 93 3.92 11.64 -11.62
C ASP A 93 3.35 13.01 -11.99
N PHE A 94 2.34 13.03 -12.87
CA PHE A 94 1.69 14.27 -13.33
C PHE A 94 0.34 14.55 -12.66
N ARG A 95 -0.10 13.71 -11.71
CA ARG A 95 -1.26 14.02 -10.87
C ARG A 95 -0.95 15.24 -9.99
N LYS A 96 -2.00 15.85 -9.43
CA LYS A 96 -1.85 17.00 -8.52
C LYS A 96 -0.95 16.61 -7.33
N PRO A 97 0.19 17.29 -7.11
CA PRO A 97 1.07 16.98 -5.99
C PRO A 97 0.42 17.39 -4.67
N THR A 98 0.79 16.71 -3.59
CA THR A 98 0.42 17.06 -2.21
C THR A 98 1.59 17.66 -1.43
N LEU A 99 2.80 17.55 -1.97
CA LEU A 99 4.04 18.15 -1.47
C LEU A 99 4.86 18.66 -2.66
N GLN A 100 5.42 19.86 -2.56
CA GLN A 100 6.23 20.49 -3.61
C GLN A 100 7.34 21.37 -3.02
#